data_AF-A0A918RFE4-F1
#
_entry.id   AF-A0A918RFE4-F1
#
_cell.length_a   1.000
_cell.length_b   1.000
_cell.length_c   1.000
_cell.angle_alpha   90.00
_cell.angle_beta   90.00
_cell.angle_gamma   90.00
#
_symmetry.space_group_name_H-M   'P 1'
#
loop_
_entity.id
_entity.type
_entity.pdbx_description
1 polymer ?
#
loop_
_entity_poly.entity_id
_entity_poly.type
_entity_poly.pdbx_seq_one_letter_code
_entity_poly.pdbx_strand_id
1 'polypeptide(L)' 'MHLPAARTAQHHAVRAIAVRGLAHPLTCALLAAAALTAAAAWDAGHRVADLHPAPRAARPRRR' A
#
# COMPACT_ATOMS: atom_id res chain seq x y z
N MET A 1 -7.52 -8.73 -9.10
CA MET A 1 -6.29 -9.12 -8.36
C MET A 1 -5.51 -7.84 -7.99
N HIS A 2 -6.02 -7.03 -7.06
CA HIS A 2 -5.60 -5.61 -6.93
C HIS A 2 -4.54 -5.35 -5.84
N LEU A 3 -4.53 -6.20 -4.80
CA LEU A 3 -3.64 -6.07 -3.65
C LEU A 3 -2.13 -6.26 -3.97
N PRO A 4 -1.72 -7.24 -4.82
CA PRO A 4 -0.30 -7.40 -5.16
C PRO A 4 0.24 -6.22 -5.98
N ALA A 5 -0.57 -5.71 -6.92
CA ALA A 5 -0.22 -4.56 -7.75
C ALA A 5 -0.03 -3.29 -6.91
N ALA A 6 -0.93 -3.04 -5.94
CA ALA A 6 -0.81 -1.91 -5.02
C ALA A 6 0.46 -1.98 -4.16
N ARG A 7 0.81 -3.16 -3.63
CA ARG A 7 2.05 -3.35 -2.85
C ARG A 7 3.30 -3.10 -3.67
N THR A 8 3.34 -3.60 -4.91
CA THR A 8 4.46 -3.37 -5.82
C THR A 8 4.61 -1.89 -6.15
N ALA A 9 3.51 -1.19 -6.44
CA ALA A 9 3.51 0.26 -6.69
C ALA A 9 4.02 1.06 -5.49
N GLN A 10 3.57 0.74 -4.27
CA GLN A 10 4.05 1.39 -3.04
C GLN A 10 5.55 1.16 -2.82
N HIS A 11 6.03 -0.06 -3.03
CA HIS A 11 7.46 -0.38 -2.89
C HIS A 11 8.34 0.41 -3.86
N HIS A 12 7.91 0.54 -5.12
CA HIS A 12 8.61 1.35 -6.11
C HIS A 12 8.59 2.84 -5.76
N ALA A 13 7.46 3.36 -5.26
CA ALA A 13 7.37 4.74 -4.81
C ALA A 13 8.36 5.02 -3.65
N VAL A 14 8.41 4.15 -2.64
CA VAL A 14 9.35 4.30 -1.51
C VAL A 14 10.80 4.27 -1.97
N ARG A 15 11.17 3.35 -2.86
CA ARG A 15 12.54 3.32 -3.41
C ARG A 15 12.85 4.56 -4.25
N ALA A 16 11.89 5.05 -5.04
CA ALA A 16 12.08 6.26 -5.85
C ALA A 16 12.28 7.50 -4.97
N ILE A 17 11.52 7.63 -3.87
CA ILE A 17 11.70 8.69 -2.86
C ILE A 17 13.11 8.62 -2.28
N ALA A 18 13.56 7.42 -1.87
CA ALA A 18 14.87 7.24 -1.25
C ALA A 18 16.05 7.56 -2.19
N VAL A 19 15.89 7.32 -3.50
CA VAL A 19 16.98 7.51 -4.49
C VAL A 19 16.95 8.90 -5.12
N ARG A 20 15.77 9.47 -5.37
CA ARG A 20 15.60 10.68 -6.20
C ARG A 20 15.00 11.88 -5.46
N GLY A 21 14.45 11.66 -4.27
CA GLY A 21 13.72 12.68 -3.52
C GLY A 21 12.29 12.92 -4.01
N LEU A 22 11.53 13.67 -3.20
CA LEU A 22 10.11 13.97 -3.42
C LEU A 22 9.87 14.99 -4.54
N ALA A 23 10.86 15.80 -4.90
CA ALA A 23 10.75 16.80 -5.96
C ALA A 23 10.90 16.21 -7.37
N HIS A 24 11.30 14.94 -7.49
CA HIS A 24 11.55 14.33 -8.79
C HIS A 24 10.21 13.92 -9.45
N PRO A 25 9.92 14.33 -10.70
CA PRO A 25 8.62 14.11 -11.36
C PRO A 25 8.23 12.63 -11.46
N LEU A 26 9.20 11.73 -11.68
CA LEU A 26 8.99 10.27 -11.65
C LEU A 26 8.46 9.77 -10.29
N THR A 27 8.95 10.32 -9.18
CA THR A 27 8.50 9.97 -7.83
C THR A 27 7.04 10.38 -7.63
N CYS A 28 6.67 11.59 -8.08
CA CYS A 28 5.29 12.07 -8.04
C CYS A 28 4.35 11.22 -8.91
N ALA A 29 4.77 10.82 -10.11
CA ALA A 29 3.99 9.95 -10.99
C ALA A 29 3.73 8.57 -10.36
N LEU A 30 4.75 7.97 -9.74
CA LEU A 30 4.62 6.70 -9.02
C LEU A 30 3.72 6.82 -7.79
N LEU A 31 3.81 7.93 -7.06
CA LEU A 31 2.94 8.20 -5.90
C LEU A 31 1.48 8.35 -6.32
N ALA A 32 1.21 9.08 -7.41
CA ALA A 32 -0.14 9.23 -7.95
C ALA A 32 -0.72 7.88 -8.39
N ALA A 33 0.07 7.04 -9.07
CA ALA A 33 -0.35 5.69 -9.44
C ALA A 33 -0.65 4.80 -8.21
N ALA A 34 0.17 4.89 -7.17
CA ALA A 34 -0.05 4.18 -5.91
C ALA A 34 -1.35 4.64 -5.20
N ALA A 35 -1.61 5.96 -5.18
CA ALA A 35 -2.83 6.52 -4.62
C ALA A 35 -4.08 6.08 -5.40
N LEU A 36 -4.04 6.11 -6.74
CA LEU A 36 -5.14 5.68 -7.59
C LEU A 36 -5.45 4.19 -7.43
N THR A 37 -4.42 3.34 -7.38
CA THR A 37 -4.62 1.90 -7.16
C THR A 37 -5.16 1.59 -5.76
N ALA A 38 -4.75 2.36 -4.74
CA ALA A 38 -5.33 2.27 -3.40
C ALA A 38 -6.80 2.71 -3.37
N ALA A 39 -7.14 3.81 -4.06
CA ALA A 39 -8.52 4.29 -4.17
C ALA A 39 -9.41 3.28 -4.92
N ALA A 40 -8.92 2.72 -6.03
CA ALA A 40 -9.62 1.67 -6.78
C ALA A 40 -9.83 0.40 -5.95
N ALA A 41 -8.87 0.02 -5.09
CA ALA A 41 -9.03 -1.11 -4.19
C ALA A 41 -10.09 -0.82 -3.12
N TRP A 42 -10.13 0.40 -2.58
CA TRP A 42 -11.16 0.84 -1.63
C TRP A 42 -12.55 0.81 -2.27
N ASP A 43 -12.68 1.34 -3.48
CA ASP A 43 -13.94 1.40 -4.23
C ASP A 43 -14.44 0.01 -4.65
N ALA A 44 -13.52 -0.92 -4.96
CA ALA A 44 -13.82 -2.34 -5.19
C ALA A 44 -14.27 -3.10 -3.92
N GLY A 45 -14.42 -2.43 -2.77
CA GLY A 45 -14.91 -3.00 -1.54
C GLY A 45 -13.83 -3.59 -0.62
N HIS A 46 -12.55 -3.45 -0.96
CA HIS A 46 -11.46 -3.82 -0.05
C HIS A 46 -11.24 -2.68 0.95
N ARG A 47 -12.00 -2.69 2.06
CA ARG A 47 -11.79 -1.75 3.17
C ARG A 47 -10.36 -1.87 3.70
N VAL A 48 -9.77 -0.77 4.18
CA VAL A 48 -8.42 -0.71 4.78
C VAL A 48 -8.17 -1.79 5.86
N ALA A 49 -9.22 -2.30 6.50
CA ALA A 49 -9.16 -3.41 7.45
C ALA A 49 -8.72 -4.76 6.83
N ASP A 50 -8.87 -4.96 5.52
CA ASP A 50 -8.31 -6.11 4.80
C ASP A 50 -6.84 -5.88 4.40
N LEU A 51 -6.44 -4.62 4.24
CA LEU A 51 -5.06 -4.26 3.89
C LEU A 51 -4.12 -4.40 5.10
N HIS A 52 -4.64 -4.09 6.29
CA HIS A 52 -4.04 -4.43 7.56
C HIS A 52 -4.87 -5.52 8.23
N PRO A 53 -4.57 -6.82 8.01
CA PRO A 53 -5.14 -7.84 8.87
C PRO A 53 -4.79 -7.44 10.30
N ALA A 54 -5.83 -7.13 11.09
CA ALA A 54 -5.67 -6.80 12.50
C ALA A 54 -4.73 -7.87 13.09
N PRO A 55 -3.67 -7.48 13.84
CA PRO A 55 -2.77 -8.45 14.42
C PRO A 55 -3.63 -9.38 15.25
N ARG A 56 -3.77 -10.62 14.77
CA ARG A 56 -4.63 -11.64 15.35
C ARG A 56 -4.25 -11.69 16.82
N ALA A 57 -5.10 -11.12 17.68
CA ALA A 57 -4.87 -11.04 19.10
C ALA A 57 -4.42 -12.43 19.53
N ALA A 58 -3.17 -12.51 19.97
CA ALA A 58 -2.55 -13.76 20.35
C ALA A 58 -3.49 -14.39 21.37
N ARG A 59 -4.18 -15.45 20.92
CA ARG A 59 -5.11 -16.22 21.73
C ARG A 59 -4.41 -16.48 23.06
N PRO A 60 -4.96 -16.04 24.22
CA PRO A 60 -4.30 -16.29 25.48
C PRO A 60 -4.14 -17.81 25.58
N ARG A 61 -2.89 -18.24 25.71
CA ARG A 61 -2.56 -19.63 26.01
C ARG A 61 -3.20 -19.91 27.36
N ARG A 62 -4.37 -20.54 27.36
CA ARG A 62 -4.94 -21.18 28.54
C ARG A 62 -3.90 -22.21 29.00
N ARG A 63 -3.23 -21.89 30.10
CA ARG A 63 -2.62 -22.87 31.00
C ARG A 63 -3.72 -23.47 31.84
#